data_AF-A0A7S1KB16-F1
#
_entry.id   AF-A0A7S1KB16-F1
#
_cell.length_a   1.000
_cell.length_b   1.000
_cell.length_c   1.000
_cell.angle_alpha   90.00
_cell.angle_beta   90.00
_cell.angle_gamma   90.00
#
_symmetry.space_group_name_H-M   'P 1'
#
loop_
_entity.id
_entity.type
_entity.pdbx_description
1 polymer ?
#
loop_
_entity_poly.entity_id
_entity_poly.type
_entity_poly.pdbx_seq_one_letter_code
_entity_poly.pdbx_strand_id
1 'polypeptide(L)'
;MAEMKRKNYVTPTHYLELVKGYVSLLVEKNTEIGEMANKLRNGLDKLTEARIQVEEMGVDLEKKKDIVAKKQKECQDLLVVIVEKRMSADEQKKQVEADSERIGKEEAETKILADDARRDLAKAMPALEAAIDALEKLDKKAISEVKAYSKPPDLVMKTMAAVMTVMDKTPSWQQAKLELNDPGFLTKIKNFDKDNISDSTLKKIIKYTKDPGFTPEAVTKVSSAAGALCLWVHAMRLYSEVYREVEPKRLKLKMAEETLAKKQSDLKAATERLKDIQERVQALKFQYDESMRTKDELTASAEELKVKLERAEKLVTGLAGEKDRWEESVQAYNEQISYLPGDC
;
A
#
# COMPACT_ATOMS: atom_id res chain seq x y z
N MET A 1 95.32 -46.26 -49.94
CA MET A 1 94.32 -46.75 -50.93
C MET A 1 95.07 -47.15 -52.18
N ALA A 2 94.78 -48.33 -52.75
CA ALA A 2 95.43 -48.78 -53.98
C ALA A 2 94.87 -47.99 -55.18
N GLU A 3 95.73 -47.31 -55.93
CA GLU A 3 95.33 -46.61 -57.15
C GLU A 3 94.94 -47.61 -58.24
N MET A 4 93.66 -47.62 -58.62
CA MET A 4 93.20 -48.31 -59.83
C MET A 4 93.58 -47.46 -61.05
N LYS A 5 94.39 -48.00 -61.98
CA LYS A 5 94.88 -47.33 -63.22
C LYS A 5 93.79 -47.01 -64.27
N ARG A 6 92.57 -46.65 -63.87
CA ARG A 6 91.47 -46.27 -64.77
C ARG A 6 91.62 -44.80 -65.17
N LYS A 7 91.44 -44.49 -66.46
CA LYS A 7 91.41 -43.11 -66.98
C LYS A 7 90.00 -42.56 -66.87
N ASN A 8 89.79 -41.55 -66.03
CA ASN A 8 88.54 -40.81 -65.95
C ASN A 8 88.64 -39.53 -66.78
N TYR A 9 87.59 -39.22 -67.55
CA TYR A 9 87.52 -38.01 -68.38
C TYR A 9 86.53 -37.02 -67.77
N VAL A 10 87.02 -35.85 -67.35
CA VAL A 10 86.20 -34.73 -66.89
C VAL A 10 86.00 -33.78 -68.07
N THR A 11 84.75 -33.46 -68.41
CA THR A 11 84.39 -32.59 -69.53
C THR A 11 83.71 -31.32 -69.00
N PRO A 12 83.73 -30.19 -69.74
CA PRO A 12 83.00 -28.99 -69.34
C PRO A 12 81.50 -29.24 -69.10
N THR A 13 80.89 -30.19 -69.82
CA THR A 13 79.49 -30.59 -69.63
C THR A 13 79.25 -31.23 -68.26
N HIS A 14 80.16 -32.11 -67.79
CA HIS A 14 80.09 -32.69 -66.43
C HIS A 14 80.14 -31.60 -65.34
N TYR A 15 80.95 -30.54 -65.54
CA TYR A 15 81.00 -29.41 -64.61
C TYR A 15 79.69 -28.61 -64.60
N LEU A 16 79.11 -28.34 -65.77
CA LEU A 16 77.82 -27.63 -65.87
C LEU A 16 76.65 -28.44 -65.28
N GLU A 17 76.65 -29.76 -65.43
CA GLU A 17 75.67 -30.65 -64.78
C GLU A 17 75.83 -30.66 -63.26
N LEU A 18 77.07 -30.70 -62.76
CA LEU A 18 77.36 -30.58 -61.32
C LEU A 18 76.84 -29.26 -60.75
N VAL A 19 77.12 -28.12 -61.41
CA VAL A 19 76.66 -26.79 -60.97
C VAL A 19 75.14 -26.70 -60.97
N LYS A 20 74.46 -27.23 -62.00
CA LYS A 20 72.99 -27.27 -62.05
C LYS A 20 72.41 -28.15 -60.94
N GLY A 21 73.02 -29.31 -60.69
CA GLY A 21 72.63 -30.21 -59.61
C GLY A 21 72.80 -29.56 -58.24
N TYR A 22 73.95 -28.92 -58.00
CA TYR A 22 74.22 -28.16 -56.78
C TYR A 22 73.19 -27.05 -56.55
N VAL A 23 72.90 -26.21 -57.57
CA VAL A 23 71.91 -25.14 -57.44
C VAL A 23 70.53 -25.69 -57.11
N SER A 24 70.12 -26.79 -57.77
CA SER A 24 68.83 -27.44 -57.48
C SER A 24 68.78 -27.99 -56.06
N LEU A 25 69.84 -28.69 -55.64
CA LEU A 25 69.94 -29.28 -54.29
C LEU A 25 69.96 -28.20 -53.20
N LEU A 26 70.71 -27.12 -53.42
CA LEU A 26 70.79 -25.97 -52.52
C LEU A 26 69.42 -25.33 -52.34
N VAL A 27 68.67 -25.12 -53.42
CA VAL A 27 67.30 -24.58 -53.35
C VAL A 27 66.38 -25.53 -52.57
N GLU A 28 66.41 -26.82 -52.90
CA GLU A 28 65.57 -27.84 -52.24
C GLU A 28 65.86 -27.90 -50.73
N LYS A 29 67.13 -27.98 -50.33
CA LYS A 29 67.53 -28.05 -48.92
C LYS A 29 67.24 -26.75 -48.18
N ASN A 30 67.44 -25.60 -48.82
CA ASN A 30 67.09 -24.32 -48.22
C ASN A 30 65.57 -24.19 -48.00
N THR A 31 64.75 -24.65 -48.95
CA THR A 31 63.28 -24.69 -48.77
C THR A 31 62.87 -25.65 -47.67
N GLU A 32 63.44 -26.86 -47.62
CA GLU A 32 63.12 -27.88 -46.61
C GLU A 32 63.43 -27.38 -45.19
N ILE A 33 64.63 -26.85 -44.96
CA ILE A 33 65.02 -26.33 -43.64
C ILE A 33 64.24 -25.05 -43.29
N GLY A 34 64.00 -24.19 -44.28
CA GLY A 34 63.19 -22.97 -44.11
C GLY A 34 61.75 -23.27 -43.70
N GLU A 35 61.12 -24.27 -44.29
CA GLU A 35 59.75 -24.71 -43.92
C GLU A 35 59.70 -25.26 -42.50
N MET A 36 60.69 -26.06 -42.10
CA MET A 36 60.79 -26.58 -40.72
C MET A 36 60.96 -25.45 -39.70
N ALA A 37 61.85 -24.49 -39.99
CA ALA A 37 62.06 -23.32 -39.14
C ALA A 37 60.78 -22.46 -39.01
N ASN A 38 60.09 -22.23 -40.14
CA ASN A 38 58.84 -21.46 -40.15
C ASN A 38 57.71 -22.15 -39.37
N LYS A 39 57.60 -23.48 -39.45
CA LYS A 39 56.61 -24.24 -38.68
C LYS A 39 56.81 -24.07 -37.17
N LEU A 40 58.05 -24.16 -36.70
CA LEU A 40 58.38 -23.95 -35.28
C LEU A 40 58.18 -22.49 -34.85
N ARG A 41 58.58 -21.53 -35.69
CA ARG A 41 58.36 -20.10 -35.44
C ARG A 41 56.87 -19.78 -35.28
N ASN A 42 56.01 -20.30 -36.16
CA ASN A 42 54.56 -20.17 -36.03
C ASN A 42 54.04 -20.79 -34.72
N GLY A 43 54.59 -21.93 -34.29
CA GLY A 43 54.25 -22.55 -33.01
C GLY A 43 54.63 -21.68 -31.80
N LEU A 44 55.83 -21.08 -31.83
CA LEU A 44 56.29 -20.13 -30.81
C LEU A 44 55.43 -18.87 -30.73
N ASP A 45 55.02 -18.33 -31.88
CA ASP A 45 54.10 -17.20 -31.94
C ASP A 45 52.76 -17.56 -31.29
N LYS A 46 52.21 -18.75 -31.59
CA LYS A 46 50.98 -19.24 -30.95
C LYS A 46 51.10 -19.49 -29.45
N LEU A 47 52.24 -19.98 -28.98
CA LEU A 47 52.49 -20.10 -27.54
C LEU A 47 52.53 -18.74 -26.85
N THR A 48 53.12 -17.74 -27.51
CA THR A 48 53.20 -16.37 -26.99
C THR A 48 51.82 -15.72 -26.95
N GLU A 49 51.03 -15.85 -28.03
CA GLU A 49 49.62 -15.42 -28.07
C GLU A 49 48.80 -16.07 -26.95
N ALA A 50 48.95 -17.39 -26.75
CA ALA A 50 48.24 -18.11 -25.69
C ALA A 50 48.61 -17.61 -24.29
N ARG A 51 49.90 -17.30 -24.04
CA ARG A 51 50.37 -16.75 -22.77
C ARG A 51 49.73 -15.39 -22.48
N ILE A 52 49.64 -14.50 -23.48
CA ILE A 52 48.98 -13.19 -23.35
C ILE A 52 47.49 -13.37 -23.02
N GLN A 53 46.79 -14.26 -23.73
CA GLN A 53 45.37 -14.53 -23.46
C GLN A 53 45.12 -15.06 -22.05
N VAL A 54 46.02 -15.89 -21.52
CA VAL A 54 45.93 -16.39 -20.12
C VAL A 54 46.11 -15.26 -19.11
N GLU A 55 47.06 -14.35 -19.34
CA GLU A 55 47.25 -13.17 -18.48
C GLU A 55 46.01 -12.26 -18.51
N GLU A 56 45.45 -12.00 -19.70
CA GLU A 56 44.21 -11.21 -19.86
C GLU A 56 43.00 -11.87 -19.16
N MET A 57 42.83 -13.18 -19.31
CA MET A 57 41.78 -13.93 -18.61
C MET A 57 41.94 -13.85 -17.08
N GLY A 58 43.18 -13.81 -16.57
CA GLY A 58 43.48 -13.66 -15.15
C GLY A 58 43.03 -12.32 -14.60
N VAL A 59 43.33 -11.25 -15.33
CA VAL A 59 42.87 -9.89 -15.00
C VAL A 59 41.33 -9.82 -15.00
N ASP A 60 40.68 -10.42 -15.99
CA ASP A 60 39.21 -10.42 -16.09
C ASP A 60 38.53 -11.27 -15.01
N LEU A 61 39.16 -12.36 -14.58
CA LEU A 61 38.69 -13.16 -13.46
C LEU A 61 38.70 -12.34 -12.16
N GLU A 62 39.76 -11.57 -11.91
CA GLU A 62 39.86 -10.76 -10.70
C GLU A 62 38.82 -9.63 -10.69
N LYS A 63 38.63 -8.94 -11.83
CA LYS A 63 37.53 -7.97 -11.99
C LYS A 63 36.16 -8.61 -11.70
N LYS A 64 35.89 -9.82 -12.20
CA LYS A 64 34.62 -10.52 -11.95
C LYS A 64 34.44 -10.86 -10.47
N LYS A 65 35.48 -11.33 -9.79
CA LYS A 65 35.43 -11.61 -8.34
C LYS A 65 35.10 -10.34 -7.53
N ASP A 66 35.72 -9.21 -7.88
CA ASP A 66 35.43 -7.93 -7.22
C ASP A 66 33.97 -7.50 -7.40
N ILE A 67 33.42 -7.66 -8.61
CA ILE A 67 32.02 -7.36 -8.89
C ILE A 67 31.10 -8.29 -8.09
N VAL A 68 31.40 -9.59 -8.03
CA VAL A 68 30.66 -10.57 -7.23
C VAL A 68 30.70 -10.21 -5.75
N ALA A 69 31.85 -9.82 -5.21
CA ALA A 69 31.99 -9.40 -3.80
C ALA A 69 31.18 -8.13 -3.50
N LYS A 70 31.21 -7.14 -4.39
CA LYS A 70 30.37 -5.93 -4.28
C LYS A 70 28.88 -6.27 -4.29
N LYS A 71 28.44 -7.10 -5.24
CA LYS A 71 27.03 -7.53 -5.32
C LYS A 71 26.59 -8.37 -4.14
N GLN A 72 27.46 -9.23 -3.61
CA GLN A 72 27.22 -9.99 -2.39
C GLN A 72 26.96 -9.06 -1.20
N LYS A 73 27.77 -8.00 -1.06
CA LYS A 73 27.59 -7.01 0.01
C LYS A 73 26.29 -6.23 -0.16
N GLU A 74 25.98 -5.77 -1.37
CA GLU A 74 24.72 -5.07 -1.67
C GLU A 74 23.49 -5.94 -1.33
N CYS A 75 23.53 -7.24 -1.64
CA CYS A 75 22.45 -8.17 -1.29
C CYS A 75 22.31 -8.32 0.24
N GLN A 76 23.42 -8.39 0.97
CA GLN A 76 23.40 -8.48 2.44
C GLN A 76 22.82 -7.20 3.07
N ASP A 77 23.26 -6.03 2.62
CA ASP A 77 22.78 -4.75 3.10
C ASP A 77 21.27 -4.60 2.83
N LEU A 78 20.82 -4.96 1.62
CA LEU A 78 19.40 -4.95 1.26
C LEU A 78 18.57 -5.92 2.13
N LEU A 79 19.11 -7.11 2.43
CA LEU A 79 18.43 -8.08 3.28
C LEU A 79 18.21 -7.56 4.70
N VAL A 80 19.21 -6.87 5.27
CA VAL A 80 19.08 -6.23 6.59
C VAL A 80 17.93 -5.22 6.58
N VAL A 81 17.86 -4.35 5.55
CA VAL A 81 16.78 -3.37 5.40
C VAL A 81 15.42 -4.05 5.24
N ILE A 82 15.32 -5.13 4.46
CA ILE A 82 14.07 -5.89 4.30
C ILE A 82 13.59 -6.47 5.63
N VAL A 83 14.50 -7.05 6.41
CA VAL A 83 14.17 -7.63 7.72
C VAL A 83 13.68 -6.55 8.68
N GLU A 84 14.39 -5.42 8.77
CA GLU A 84 13.99 -4.30 9.63
C GLU A 84 12.61 -3.75 9.24
N LYS A 85 12.39 -3.48 7.95
CA LYS A 85 11.11 -2.95 7.44
C LYS A 85 9.97 -3.95 7.65
N ARG A 86 10.24 -5.24 7.46
CA ARG A 86 9.25 -6.30 7.71
C ARG A 86 8.86 -6.36 9.19
N MET A 87 9.83 -6.32 10.11
CA MET A 87 9.54 -6.32 11.54
C MET A 87 8.70 -5.10 11.94
N SER A 88 9.03 -3.91 11.43
CA SER A 88 8.24 -2.71 11.65
C SER A 88 6.82 -2.82 11.09
N ALA A 89 6.66 -3.41 9.89
CA ALA A 89 5.35 -3.64 9.27
C ALA A 89 4.51 -4.63 10.08
N ASP A 90 5.11 -5.72 10.56
CA ASP A 90 4.41 -6.75 11.34
C ASP A 90 3.95 -6.19 12.70
N GLU A 91 4.76 -5.34 13.33
CA GLU A 91 4.37 -4.66 14.57
C GLU A 91 3.22 -3.66 14.35
N GLN A 92 3.32 -2.82 13.32
CA GLN A 92 2.23 -1.90 12.96
C GLN A 92 0.95 -2.64 12.58
N LYS A 93 1.07 -3.80 11.91
CA LYS A 93 -0.08 -4.64 11.58
C LYS A 93 -0.82 -5.10 12.83
N LYS A 94 -0.09 -5.62 13.83
CA LYS A 94 -0.69 -6.03 15.10
C LYS A 94 -1.39 -4.86 15.80
N GLN A 95 -0.77 -3.69 15.80
CA GLN A 95 -1.37 -2.49 16.40
C GLN A 95 -2.66 -2.08 15.68
N VAL A 96 -2.65 -2.05 14.35
CA VAL A 96 -3.82 -1.73 13.53
C VAL A 96 -4.95 -2.75 13.73
N GLU A 97 -4.63 -4.04 13.82
CA GLU A 97 -5.62 -5.09 14.09
C GLU A 97 -6.24 -4.92 15.48
N ALA A 98 -5.41 -4.68 16.51
CA ALA A 98 -5.89 -4.45 17.87
C ALA A 98 -6.76 -3.17 17.98
N ASP A 99 -6.34 -2.08 17.33
CA ASP A 99 -7.12 -0.84 17.29
C ASP A 99 -8.42 -1.02 16.51
N SER A 100 -8.42 -1.77 15.40
CA SER A 100 -9.62 -2.10 14.64
C SER A 100 -10.63 -2.89 15.47
N GLU A 101 -10.19 -3.89 16.24
CA GLU A 101 -11.07 -4.65 17.12
C GLU A 101 -11.65 -3.78 18.24
N ARG A 102 -10.83 -2.92 18.85
CA ARG A 102 -11.28 -2.00 19.90
C ARG A 102 -12.30 -1.00 19.36
N ILE A 103 -12.02 -0.40 18.20
CA ILE A 103 -12.93 0.54 17.54
C ILE A 103 -14.23 -0.17 17.17
N GLY A 104 -14.19 -1.39 16.64
CA GLY A 104 -15.39 -2.17 16.32
C GLY A 104 -16.29 -2.45 17.54
N LYS A 105 -15.71 -2.65 18.72
CA LYS A 105 -16.49 -2.74 19.98
C LYS A 105 -17.14 -1.41 20.34
N GLU A 106 -16.38 -0.31 20.27
CA GLU A 106 -16.90 1.04 20.54
C GLU A 106 -18.02 1.43 19.54
N GLU A 107 -17.92 1.02 18.27
CA GLU A 107 -18.98 1.19 17.26
C GLU A 107 -20.26 0.46 17.66
N ALA A 108 -20.14 -0.80 18.09
CA ALA A 108 -21.27 -1.60 18.53
C ALA A 108 -21.96 -0.98 19.75
N GLU A 109 -21.19 -0.52 20.74
CA GLU A 109 -21.69 0.19 21.92
C GLU A 109 -22.40 1.50 21.56
N THR A 110 -21.80 2.29 20.67
CA THR A 110 -22.39 3.55 20.17
C THR A 110 -23.70 3.29 19.44
N LYS A 111 -23.77 2.21 18.65
CA LYS A 111 -24.99 1.79 17.96
C LYS A 111 -26.09 1.39 18.95
N ILE A 112 -25.77 0.62 19.99
CA ILE A 112 -26.72 0.27 21.05
C ILE A 112 -27.26 1.53 21.73
N LEU A 113 -26.39 2.48 22.07
CA LEU A 113 -26.80 3.76 22.66
C LEU A 113 -27.71 4.57 21.72
N ALA A 114 -27.41 4.58 20.42
CA ALA A 114 -28.24 5.24 19.42
C ALA A 114 -29.63 4.61 19.32
N ASP A 115 -29.69 3.27 19.27
CA ASP A 115 -30.93 2.52 19.15
C ASP A 115 -31.77 2.64 20.43
N ASP A 116 -31.15 2.66 21.61
CA ASP A 116 -31.81 2.91 22.88
C ASP A 116 -32.41 4.32 22.95
N ALA A 117 -31.65 5.34 22.55
CA ALA A 117 -32.15 6.72 22.52
C ALA A 117 -33.32 6.89 21.53
N ARG A 118 -33.24 6.24 20.36
CA ARG A 118 -34.32 6.22 19.35
C ARG A 118 -35.55 5.48 19.87
N ARG A 119 -35.37 4.33 20.51
CA ARG A 119 -36.46 3.51 21.06
C ARG A 119 -37.22 4.27 22.14
N ASP A 120 -36.51 4.96 23.03
CA ASP A 120 -37.14 5.75 24.08
C ASP A 120 -37.89 6.94 23.51
N LEU A 121 -37.31 7.68 22.56
CA LEU A 121 -37.98 8.79 21.87
C LEU A 121 -39.23 8.32 21.10
N ALA A 122 -39.18 7.14 20.49
CA ALA A 122 -40.31 6.55 19.76
C ALA A 122 -41.53 6.24 20.66
N LYS A 123 -41.37 6.16 21.99
CA LYS A 123 -42.52 5.97 22.90
C LYS A 123 -43.46 7.18 22.91
N ALA A 124 -42.93 8.40 22.71
CA ALA A 124 -43.72 9.62 22.76
C ALA A 124 -44.17 10.13 21.38
N MET A 125 -43.52 9.69 20.30
CA MET A 125 -43.83 10.11 18.92
C MET A 125 -45.29 9.82 18.51
N PRO A 126 -45.87 8.63 18.74
CA PRO A 126 -47.25 8.34 18.34
C PRO A 126 -48.28 9.26 19.01
N ALA A 127 -48.07 9.59 20.29
CA ALA A 127 -48.97 10.49 21.02
C ALA A 127 -48.88 11.93 20.47
N LEU A 128 -47.68 12.37 20.09
CA LEU A 128 -47.44 13.66 19.49
C LEU A 128 -48.05 13.76 18.08
N GLU A 129 -47.84 12.75 17.24
CA GLU A 129 -48.42 12.67 15.90
C GLU A 129 -49.95 12.67 15.96
N ALA A 130 -50.55 11.85 16.84
CA ALA A 130 -51.99 11.82 17.04
C ALA A 130 -52.57 13.17 17.47
N ALA A 131 -51.83 13.93 18.29
CA ALA A 131 -52.22 15.27 18.69
C ALA A 131 -52.13 16.29 17.55
N ILE A 132 -51.05 16.24 16.75
CA ILE A 132 -50.88 17.13 15.60
C ILE A 132 -51.98 16.84 14.56
N ASP A 133 -52.26 15.57 14.26
CA ASP A 133 -53.34 15.16 13.37
C ASP A 133 -54.71 15.66 13.85
N ALA A 134 -54.97 15.59 15.16
CA ALA A 134 -56.19 16.13 15.74
C ALA A 134 -56.30 17.65 15.56
N LEU A 135 -55.18 18.38 15.65
CA LEU A 135 -55.12 19.82 15.38
C LEU A 135 -55.21 20.16 13.88
N GLU A 136 -54.81 19.25 12.99
CA GLU A 136 -54.99 19.41 11.54
C GLU A 136 -56.44 19.24 11.11
N LYS A 137 -57.17 18.32 11.76
CA LYS A 137 -58.59 18.06 11.52
C LYS A 137 -59.52 19.13 12.12
N LEU A 138 -58.99 20.13 12.82
CA LEU A 138 -59.78 21.24 13.34
C LEU A 138 -60.15 22.25 12.25
N ASP A 139 -61.45 22.39 12.01
CA ASP A 139 -61.99 23.46 11.18
C ASP A 139 -61.87 24.83 11.85
N LYS A 140 -61.62 25.89 11.06
CA LYS A 140 -61.58 27.29 11.53
C LYS A 140 -62.85 27.70 12.29
N LYS A 141 -63.99 27.04 12.01
CA LYS A 141 -65.27 27.25 12.70
C LYS A 141 -65.22 26.78 14.16
N ALA A 142 -64.64 25.62 14.45
CA ALA A 142 -64.54 25.08 15.81
C ALA A 142 -63.70 25.99 16.74
N ILE A 143 -62.69 26.68 16.20
CA ILE A 143 -61.92 27.70 16.95
C ILE A 143 -62.72 28.98 17.15
N SER A 144 -63.50 29.40 16.14
CA SER A 144 -64.37 30.56 16.25
C SER A 144 -65.45 30.39 17.33
N GLU A 145 -65.93 29.16 17.55
CA GLU A 145 -66.85 28.80 18.63
C GLU A 145 -66.22 28.98 20.01
N VAL A 146 -64.97 28.50 20.19
CA VAL A 146 -64.23 28.70 21.44
C VAL A 146 -63.94 30.19 21.69
N LYS A 147 -63.66 30.95 20.64
CA LYS A 147 -63.46 32.41 20.70
C LYS A 147 -64.73 33.17 21.11
N ALA A 148 -65.91 32.67 20.76
CA ALA A 148 -67.18 33.33 21.01
C ALA A 148 -67.65 33.27 22.48
N TYR A 149 -67.01 32.46 23.33
CA TYR A 149 -67.37 32.39 24.76
C TYR A 149 -67.10 33.70 25.50
N SER A 150 -68.17 34.26 26.10
CA SER A 150 -68.09 35.39 27.04
C SER A 150 -67.56 34.92 28.41
N LYS A 151 -68.06 33.77 28.87
CA LYS A 151 -67.59 33.04 30.06
C LYS A 151 -67.47 31.55 29.68
N PRO A 152 -66.26 31.03 29.41
CA PRO A 152 -66.08 29.65 28.98
C PRO A 152 -66.41 28.65 30.11
N PRO A 153 -66.85 27.42 29.77
CA PRO A 153 -66.95 26.33 30.74
C PRO A 153 -65.61 26.06 31.43
N ASP A 154 -65.65 25.61 32.68
CA ASP A 154 -64.44 25.41 33.49
C ASP A 154 -63.39 24.50 32.83
N LEU A 155 -63.84 23.45 32.12
CA LEU A 155 -62.94 22.55 31.36
C LEU A 155 -62.26 23.27 30.19
N VAL A 156 -62.99 24.13 29.46
CA VAL A 156 -62.45 24.92 28.34
C VAL A 156 -61.46 25.97 28.87
N MET A 157 -61.78 26.60 29.99
CA MET A 157 -60.89 27.57 30.66
C MET A 157 -59.60 26.90 31.14
N LYS A 158 -59.68 25.70 31.74
CA LYS A 158 -58.52 24.90 32.15
C LYS A 158 -57.66 24.48 30.96
N THR A 159 -58.24 24.01 29.85
CA THR A 159 -57.46 23.69 28.64
C THR A 159 -56.71 24.87 28.09
N MET A 160 -57.35 26.05 28.04
CA MET A 160 -56.73 27.24 27.47
C MET A 160 -55.62 27.78 28.37
N ALA A 161 -55.82 27.74 29.69
CA ALA A 161 -54.75 28.03 30.64
C ALA A 161 -53.56 27.06 30.51
N ALA A 162 -53.83 25.77 30.26
CA ALA A 162 -52.78 24.76 30.05
C ALA A 162 -52.02 24.98 28.74
N VAL A 163 -52.71 25.29 27.63
CA VAL A 163 -52.07 25.64 26.34
C VAL A 163 -51.21 26.90 26.48
N MET A 164 -51.71 27.95 27.13
CA MET A 164 -50.92 29.17 27.39
C MET A 164 -49.70 28.89 28.25
N THR A 165 -49.81 27.95 29.21
CA THR A 165 -48.68 27.52 30.02
C THR A 165 -47.61 26.83 29.18
N VAL A 166 -47.98 25.95 28.24
CA VAL A 166 -47.03 25.30 27.31
C VAL A 166 -46.28 26.34 26.46
N MET A 167 -46.98 27.39 26.01
CA MET A 167 -46.40 28.49 25.23
C MET A 167 -45.61 29.52 26.07
N ASP A 168 -45.41 29.27 27.36
CA ASP A 168 -44.78 30.17 28.34
C ASP A 168 -45.42 31.57 28.41
N LYS A 169 -46.75 31.61 28.27
CA LYS A 169 -47.59 32.82 28.38
C LYS A 169 -48.37 32.81 29.69
N THR A 170 -48.91 33.97 30.06
CA THR A 170 -49.73 34.10 31.27
C THR A 170 -50.98 33.20 31.17
N PRO A 171 -51.23 32.30 32.13
CA PRO A 171 -52.34 31.34 32.09
C PRO A 171 -53.66 32.02 32.46
N SER A 172 -54.08 32.99 31.66
CA SER A 172 -55.32 33.75 31.84
C SER A 172 -56.21 33.62 30.61
N TRP A 173 -57.53 33.66 30.81
CA TRP A 173 -58.50 33.65 29.71
C TRP A 173 -58.35 34.87 28.79
N GLN A 174 -57.99 36.03 29.35
CA GLN A 174 -57.73 37.25 28.57
C GLN A 174 -56.57 37.05 27.59
N GLN A 175 -55.46 36.47 28.06
CA GLN A 175 -54.32 36.14 27.21
C GLN A 175 -54.67 35.05 26.19
N ALA A 176 -55.38 34.00 26.60
CA ALA A 176 -55.82 32.95 25.68
C ALA A 176 -56.72 33.50 24.56
N LYS A 177 -57.62 34.43 24.88
CA LYS A 177 -58.49 35.08 23.90
C LYS A 177 -57.70 35.96 22.92
N LEU A 178 -56.63 36.60 23.37
CA LEU A 178 -55.72 37.36 22.51
C LEU A 178 -55.02 36.43 21.49
N GLU A 179 -54.53 35.28 21.94
CA GLU A 179 -53.86 34.30 21.08
C GLU A 179 -54.83 33.61 20.13
N LEU A 180 -56.05 33.28 20.57
CA LEU A 180 -57.11 32.74 19.71
C LEU A 180 -57.60 33.74 18.65
N ASN A 181 -57.31 35.05 18.82
CA ASN A 181 -57.58 36.06 17.80
C ASN A 181 -56.51 36.11 16.70
N ASP A 182 -55.34 35.53 16.93
CA ASP A 182 -54.27 35.48 15.94
C ASP A 182 -54.59 34.41 14.88
N PRO A 183 -54.70 34.79 13.58
CA PRO A 183 -54.92 33.82 12.51
C PRO A 183 -53.80 32.76 12.38
N GLY A 184 -52.60 33.03 12.93
CA GLY A 184 -51.46 32.11 12.95
C GLY A 184 -51.40 31.15 14.15
N PHE A 185 -52.37 31.21 15.08
CA PHE A 185 -52.32 30.45 16.34
C PHE A 185 -52.14 28.94 16.16
N LEU A 186 -52.95 28.32 15.27
CA LEU A 186 -52.82 26.88 14.99
C LEU A 186 -51.47 26.52 14.39
N THR A 187 -50.94 27.36 13.50
CA THR A 187 -49.62 27.15 12.89
C THR A 187 -48.52 27.23 13.94
N LYS A 188 -48.64 28.16 14.90
CA LYS A 188 -47.69 28.30 16.03
C LYS A 188 -47.72 27.09 16.96
N ILE A 189 -48.89 26.50 17.20
CA ILE A 189 -49.03 25.30 18.03
C ILE A 189 -48.49 24.05 17.33
N LYS A 190 -48.77 23.90 16.03
CA LYS A 190 -48.26 22.77 15.23
C LYS A 190 -46.74 22.79 15.11
N ASN A 191 -46.16 23.97 14.89
CA ASN A 191 -44.72 24.16 14.73
C ASN A 191 -44.03 24.54 16.06
N PHE A 192 -44.65 24.26 17.20
CA PHE A 192 -44.08 24.59 18.49
C PHE A 192 -42.79 23.80 18.73
N ASP A 193 -41.80 24.46 19.35
CA ASP A 193 -40.52 23.83 19.70
C ASP A 193 -40.71 22.90 20.90
N LYS A 194 -41.11 21.66 20.57
CA LYS A 194 -41.32 20.56 21.51
C LYS A 194 -40.06 20.15 22.27
N ASP A 195 -38.87 20.48 21.78
CA ASP A 195 -37.59 20.08 22.36
C ASP A 195 -37.12 21.06 23.45
N ASN A 196 -37.70 22.27 23.53
CA ASN A 196 -37.24 23.37 24.39
C ASN A 196 -38.26 23.77 25.47
N ILE A 197 -39.00 22.80 26.03
CA ILE A 197 -39.93 23.05 27.14
C ILE A 197 -39.15 23.12 28.46
N SER A 198 -39.29 24.23 29.20
CA SER A 198 -38.61 24.41 30.50
C SER A 198 -39.16 23.49 31.60
N ASP A 199 -38.34 23.14 32.60
CA ASP A 199 -38.78 22.35 33.77
C ASP A 199 -39.89 23.04 34.57
N SER A 200 -39.88 24.37 34.59
CA SER A 200 -40.92 25.17 35.22
C SER A 200 -42.26 24.98 34.51
N THR A 201 -42.24 25.01 33.18
CA THR A 201 -43.41 24.79 32.32
C THR A 201 -43.91 23.36 32.44
N LEU A 202 -43.03 22.36 32.41
CA LEU A 202 -43.39 20.95 32.57
C LEU A 202 -44.08 20.67 33.92
N LYS A 203 -43.53 21.17 35.04
CA LYS A 203 -44.16 21.02 36.37
C LYS A 203 -45.57 21.61 36.42
N LYS A 204 -45.80 22.75 35.77
CA LYS A 204 -47.12 23.37 35.68
C LYS A 204 -48.07 22.53 34.83
N ILE A 205 -47.63 22.00 33.69
CA ILE A 205 -48.43 21.11 32.82
C ILE A 205 -48.81 19.81 33.55
N ILE A 206 -47.87 19.21 34.29
CA ILE A 206 -48.13 18.02 35.12
C ILE A 206 -49.25 18.28 36.13
N LYS A 207 -49.30 19.47 36.73
CA LYS A 207 -50.36 19.85 37.67
C LYS A 207 -51.75 19.86 37.03
N TYR A 208 -51.87 20.30 35.77
CA TYR A 208 -53.14 20.27 35.03
C TYR A 208 -53.54 18.85 34.61
N THR A 209 -52.59 18.07 34.09
CA THR A 209 -52.84 16.70 33.61
C THR A 209 -53.01 15.64 34.70
N LYS A 210 -52.69 15.97 35.96
CA LYS A 210 -52.99 15.14 37.14
C LYS A 210 -54.44 15.21 37.60
N ASP A 211 -55.20 16.21 37.17
CA ASP A 211 -56.63 16.34 37.49
C ASP A 211 -57.41 15.25 36.73
N PRO A 212 -58.10 14.31 37.41
CA PRO A 212 -58.86 13.24 36.77
C PRO A 212 -59.98 13.73 35.85
N GLY A 213 -60.43 14.98 36.03
CA GLY A 213 -61.43 15.62 35.16
C GLY A 213 -60.85 16.20 33.86
N PHE A 214 -59.52 16.27 33.71
CA PHE A 214 -58.85 16.88 32.57
C PHE A 214 -58.36 15.84 31.55
N THR A 215 -59.30 15.08 30.98
CA THR A 215 -59.00 14.10 29.92
C THR A 215 -59.41 14.62 28.54
N PRO A 216 -58.69 14.27 27.46
CA PRO A 216 -59.08 14.65 26.10
C PRO A 216 -60.52 14.26 25.76
N GLU A 217 -60.98 13.11 26.23
CA GLU A 217 -62.35 12.62 26.01
C GLU A 217 -63.41 13.48 26.72
N ALA A 218 -63.18 13.86 27.98
CA ALA A 218 -64.12 14.69 28.73
C ALA A 218 -64.21 16.11 28.14
N VAL A 219 -63.09 16.66 27.69
CA VAL A 219 -63.06 18.00 27.09
C VAL A 219 -63.68 17.99 25.68
N THR A 220 -63.45 16.92 24.89
CA THR A 220 -64.05 16.78 23.55
C THR A 220 -65.58 16.79 23.58
N LYS A 221 -66.20 16.24 24.64
CA LYS A 221 -67.66 16.28 24.84
C LYS A 221 -68.21 17.71 25.05
N VAL A 222 -67.39 18.63 25.53
CA VAL A 222 -67.76 20.03 25.76
C VAL A 222 -67.42 20.91 24.55
N SER A 223 -66.25 20.69 23.95
CA SER A 223 -65.83 21.38 22.73
C SER A 223 -64.79 20.55 21.98
N SER A 224 -65.03 20.31 20.69
CA SER A 224 -64.11 19.57 19.81
C SER A 224 -62.74 20.25 19.70
N ALA A 225 -62.72 21.59 19.56
CA ALA A 225 -61.50 22.39 19.53
C ALA A 225 -60.72 22.36 20.86
N ALA A 226 -61.41 22.45 21.99
CA ALA A 226 -60.77 22.32 23.29
C ALA A 226 -60.25 20.88 23.51
N GLY A 227 -60.93 19.86 23.00
CA GLY A 227 -60.52 18.46 23.06
C GLY A 227 -59.21 18.17 22.33
N ALA A 228 -59.06 18.64 21.09
CA ALA A 228 -57.82 18.51 20.33
C ALA A 228 -56.65 19.28 20.96
N LEU A 229 -56.91 20.47 21.51
CA LEU A 229 -55.91 21.24 22.26
C LEU A 229 -55.54 20.55 23.60
N CYS A 230 -56.49 19.90 24.26
CA CYS A 230 -56.23 19.07 25.45
C CYS A 230 -55.30 17.91 25.09
N LEU A 231 -55.60 17.17 24.02
CA LEU A 231 -54.79 16.06 23.52
C LEU A 231 -53.35 16.52 23.22
N TRP A 232 -53.20 17.69 22.61
CA TRP A 232 -51.88 18.30 22.36
C TRP A 232 -51.11 18.63 23.63
N VAL A 233 -51.75 19.19 24.67
CA VAL A 233 -51.08 19.44 25.96
C VAL A 233 -50.61 18.13 26.61
N HIS A 234 -51.43 17.07 26.56
CA HIS A 234 -51.07 15.75 27.08
C HIS A 234 -49.91 15.12 26.28
N ALA A 235 -49.92 15.25 24.96
CA ALA A 235 -48.84 14.78 24.10
C ALA A 235 -47.53 15.55 24.32
N MET A 236 -47.60 16.88 24.50
CA MET A 236 -46.44 17.72 24.81
C MET A 236 -45.84 17.39 26.17
N ARG A 237 -46.68 17.07 27.17
CA ARG A 237 -46.20 16.54 28.46
C ARG A 237 -45.43 15.24 28.27
N LEU A 238 -46.06 14.23 27.65
CA LEU A 238 -45.45 12.91 27.46
C LEU A 238 -44.13 13.01 26.67
N TYR A 239 -44.12 13.83 25.61
CA TYR A 239 -42.90 14.10 24.85
C TYR A 239 -41.81 14.75 25.69
N SER A 240 -42.12 15.80 26.46
CA SER A 240 -41.12 16.46 27.30
C SER A 240 -40.58 15.59 28.45
N GLU A 241 -41.40 14.72 29.04
CA GLU A 241 -40.96 13.74 30.05
C GLU A 241 -39.98 12.74 29.44
N VAL A 242 -40.32 12.16 28.29
CA VAL A 242 -39.45 11.22 27.56
C VAL A 242 -38.19 11.93 27.02
N TYR A 243 -38.33 13.15 26.51
CA TYR A 243 -37.23 13.93 25.97
C TYR A 243 -36.18 14.24 27.04
N ARG A 244 -36.59 14.49 28.30
CA ARG A 244 -35.66 14.70 29.42
C ARG A 244 -34.83 13.45 29.75
N GLU A 245 -35.37 12.26 29.53
CA GLU A 245 -34.63 11.00 29.68
C GLU A 245 -33.70 10.72 28.49
N VAL A 246 -34.10 11.14 27.29
CA VAL A 246 -33.36 10.93 26.03
C VAL A 246 -32.26 11.97 25.79
N GLU A 247 -32.44 13.21 26.25
CA GLU A 247 -31.47 14.31 26.14
C GLU A 247 -30.05 13.93 26.59
N PRO A 248 -29.82 13.38 27.81
CA PRO A 248 -28.50 12.95 28.22
C PRO A 248 -27.96 11.80 27.37
N LYS A 249 -28.82 10.92 26.85
CA LYS A 249 -28.41 9.83 25.94
C LYS A 249 -27.96 10.37 24.58
N ARG A 250 -28.66 11.36 24.04
CA ARG A 250 -28.29 12.06 22.79
C ARG A 250 -26.97 12.81 22.93
N LEU A 251 -26.74 13.49 24.05
CA LEU A 251 -25.47 14.18 24.28
C LEU A 251 -24.32 13.18 24.39
N LYS A 252 -24.50 12.09 25.14
CA LYS A 252 -23.52 10.99 25.22
C LYS A 252 -23.26 10.37 23.86
N LEU A 253 -24.31 10.13 23.08
CA LEU A 253 -24.21 9.60 21.72
C LEU A 253 -23.37 10.53 20.84
N LYS A 254 -23.66 11.83 20.83
CA LYS A 254 -22.91 12.81 20.05
C LYS A 254 -21.42 12.82 20.42
N MET A 255 -21.09 12.80 21.71
CA MET A 255 -19.69 12.74 22.17
C MET A 255 -19.01 11.42 21.76
N ALA A 256 -19.73 10.31 21.83
CA ALA A 256 -19.24 9.00 21.41
C ALA A 256 -18.99 8.95 19.89
N GLU A 257 -19.92 9.45 19.07
CA GLU A 257 -19.80 9.56 17.62
C GLU A 257 -18.62 10.45 17.20
N GLU A 258 -18.43 11.62 17.83
CA GLU A 258 -17.30 12.50 17.57
C GLU A 258 -15.95 11.84 17.90
N THR A 259 -15.89 11.11 19.02
CA THR A 259 -14.69 10.39 19.44
C THR A 259 -14.40 9.22 18.51
N LEU A 260 -15.44 8.48 18.13
CA LEU A 260 -15.37 7.35 17.23
C LEU A 260 -14.91 7.77 15.83
N ALA A 261 -15.45 8.88 15.30
CA ALA A 261 -15.06 9.41 13.99
C ALA A 261 -13.57 9.76 13.94
N LYS A 262 -13.01 10.35 15.02
CA LYS A 262 -11.57 10.60 15.12
C LYS A 262 -10.77 9.29 15.09
N LYS A 263 -11.15 8.32 15.93
CA LYS A 263 -10.47 7.02 15.99
C LYS A 263 -10.53 6.26 14.67
N GLN A 264 -11.67 6.28 13.96
CA GLN A 264 -11.81 5.69 12.63
C GLN A 264 -10.92 6.37 11.60
N SER A 265 -10.81 7.71 11.64
CA SER A 265 -9.90 8.46 10.77
C SER A 265 -8.44 8.09 11.04
N ASP A 266 -8.04 8.00 12.31
CA ASP A 266 -6.69 7.60 12.71
C ASP A 266 -6.38 6.15 12.29
N LEU A 267 -7.34 5.23 12.48
CA LEU A 267 -7.23 3.85 12.03
C LEU A 267 -7.05 3.78 10.51
N LYS A 268 -7.84 4.55 9.75
CA LYS A 268 -7.72 4.61 8.29
C LYS A 268 -6.32 5.09 7.88
N ALA A 269 -5.84 6.19 8.47
CA ALA A 269 -4.50 6.68 8.20
C ALA A 269 -3.40 5.65 8.55
N ALA A 270 -3.57 4.91 9.67
CA ALA A 270 -2.66 3.84 10.06
C ALA A 270 -2.69 2.65 9.07
N THR A 271 -3.88 2.24 8.59
CA THR A 271 -4.03 1.18 7.59
C THR A 271 -3.39 1.55 6.24
N GLU A 272 -3.51 2.81 5.82
CA GLU A 272 -2.89 3.31 4.59
C GLU A 272 -1.36 3.31 4.70
N ARG A 273 -0.82 3.75 5.84
CA ARG A 273 0.63 3.68 6.12
C ARG A 273 1.14 2.24 6.12
N LEU A 274 0.40 1.33 6.75
CA LEU A 274 0.74 -0.09 6.76
C LEU A 274 0.81 -0.65 5.34
N LYS A 275 -0.15 -0.29 4.48
CA LYS A 275 -0.17 -0.70 3.07
C LYS A 275 1.05 -0.17 2.30
N ASP A 276 1.40 1.11 2.44
CA ASP A 276 2.60 1.69 1.80
C ASP A 276 3.89 0.97 2.26
N ILE A 277 4.01 0.66 3.55
CA ILE A 277 5.17 -0.08 4.05
C ILE A 277 5.21 -1.51 3.49
N GLN A 278 4.07 -2.20 3.42
CA GLN A 278 4.00 -3.55 2.84
C GLN A 278 4.37 -3.56 1.35
N GLU A 279 3.91 -2.57 0.58
CA GLU A 279 4.26 -2.42 -0.84
C GLU A 279 5.77 -2.16 -1.01
N ARG A 280 6.36 -1.30 -0.16
CA ARG A 280 7.82 -1.08 -0.16
C ARG A 280 8.61 -2.33 0.20
N VAL A 281 8.16 -3.12 1.18
CA VAL A 281 8.79 -4.40 1.53
C VAL A 281 8.74 -5.37 0.35
N GLN A 282 7.62 -5.43 -0.39
CA GLN A 282 7.51 -6.26 -1.59
C GLN A 282 8.44 -5.78 -2.71
N ALA A 283 8.52 -4.47 -2.94
CA ALA A 283 9.43 -3.90 -3.93
C ALA A 283 10.90 -4.21 -3.59
N LEU A 284 11.29 -4.09 -2.31
CA LEU A 284 12.64 -4.44 -1.86
C LEU A 284 12.93 -5.94 -2.02
N LYS A 285 11.95 -6.81 -1.75
CA LYS A 285 12.11 -8.26 -2.02
C LYS A 285 12.35 -8.56 -3.48
N PHE A 286 11.59 -7.92 -4.37
CA PHE A 286 11.80 -8.08 -5.82
C PHE A 286 13.21 -7.64 -6.23
N GLN A 287 13.68 -6.49 -5.74
CA GLN A 287 15.05 -6.03 -5.98
C GLN A 287 16.10 -6.98 -5.42
N TYR A 288 15.83 -7.59 -4.26
CA TYR A 288 16.72 -8.60 -3.66
C TYR A 288 16.82 -9.84 -4.54
N ASP A 289 15.69 -10.38 -4.99
CA ASP A 289 15.65 -11.58 -5.83
C ASP A 289 16.36 -11.35 -7.18
N GLU A 290 16.16 -10.17 -7.79
CA GLU A 290 16.86 -9.78 -9.02
C GLU A 290 18.38 -9.63 -8.81
N SER A 291 18.80 -8.98 -7.72
CA SER A 291 20.21 -8.80 -7.39
C SER A 291 20.89 -10.14 -7.05
N MET A 292 20.19 -11.03 -6.33
CA MET A 292 20.65 -12.39 -6.04
C MET A 292 20.83 -13.20 -7.32
N ARG A 293 19.86 -13.16 -8.24
CA ARG A 293 19.98 -13.83 -9.53
C ARG A 293 21.19 -13.33 -10.32
N THR A 294 21.37 -12.01 -10.40
CA THR A 294 22.52 -11.40 -11.10
C THR A 294 23.85 -11.82 -10.45
N LYS A 295 23.89 -11.86 -9.12
CA LYS A 295 25.07 -12.32 -8.36
C LYS A 295 25.37 -13.79 -8.66
N ASP A 296 24.36 -14.65 -8.71
CA ASP A 296 24.54 -16.09 -9.00
C ASP A 296 25.02 -16.31 -10.44
N GLU A 297 24.46 -15.57 -11.41
CA GLU A 297 24.92 -15.60 -12.81
C GLU A 297 26.38 -15.13 -12.94
N LEU A 298 26.77 -14.05 -12.24
CA LEU A 298 28.15 -13.58 -12.21
C LEU A 298 29.10 -14.55 -11.51
N THR A 299 28.65 -15.20 -10.43
CA THR A 299 29.42 -16.21 -9.70
C THR A 299 29.66 -17.43 -10.59
N ALA A 300 28.64 -17.91 -11.30
CA ALA A 300 28.76 -19.02 -12.24
C ALA A 300 29.73 -18.67 -13.39
N SER A 301 29.64 -17.46 -13.94
CA SER A 301 30.54 -17.00 -15.00
C SER A 301 32.00 -16.85 -14.52
N ALA A 302 32.21 -16.43 -13.26
CA ALA A 302 33.54 -16.36 -12.67
C ALA A 302 34.13 -17.76 -12.45
N GLU A 303 33.35 -18.72 -11.96
CA GLU A 303 33.82 -20.09 -11.77
C GLU A 303 34.14 -20.78 -13.11
N GLU A 304 33.31 -20.57 -14.14
CA GLU A 304 33.61 -21.08 -15.49
C GLU A 304 34.93 -20.50 -16.02
N LEU A 305 35.14 -19.18 -15.87
CA LEU A 305 36.37 -18.52 -16.30
C LEU A 305 37.59 -19.03 -15.53
N LYS A 306 37.46 -19.25 -14.22
CA LYS A 306 38.50 -19.84 -13.38
C LYS A 306 38.90 -21.24 -13.86
N VAL A 307 37.93 -22.11 -14.13
CA VAL A 307 38.21 -23.46 -14.66
C VAL A 307 38.90 -23.40 -16.02
N LYS A 308 38.49 -22.48 -16.90
CA LYS A 308 39.16 -22.27 -18.20
C LYS A 308 40.59 -21.77 -18.02
N LEU A 309 40.81 -20.83 -17.10
CA LEU A 309 42.12 -20.28 -16.79
C LEU A 309 43.05 -21.35 -16.23
N GLU A 310 42.62 -22.15 -15.25
CA GLU A 310 43.41 -23.26 -14.70
C GLU A 310 43.83 -24.28 -15.78
N ARG A 311 42.95 -24.55 -16.76
CA ARG A 311 43.27 -25.44 -17.90
C ARG A 311 44.29 -24.79 -18.83
N ALA A 312 44.14 -23.51 -19.13
CA ALA A 312 45.02 -22.77 -20.02
C ALA A 312 46.42 -22.56 -19.40
N GLU A 313 46.50 -22.27 -18.10
CA GLU A 313 47.75 -22.22 -17.35
C GLU A 313 48.49 -23.56 -17.38
N LYS A 314 47.79 -24.68 -17.17
CA LYS A 314 48.39 -26.02 -17.29
C LYS A 314 48.94 -26.27 -18.69
N LEU A 315 48.24 -25.84 -19.74
CA LEU A 315 48.70 -25.99 -21.13
C LEU A 315 49.97 -25.17 -21.39
N VAL A 316 49.97 -23.88 -21.01
CA VAL A 316 51.12 -22.98 -21.22
C VAL A 316 52.33 -23.45 -20.42
N THR A 317 52.12 -23.86 -19.16
CA THR A 317 53.20 -24.35 -18.30
C THR A 317 53.75 -25.69 -18.80
N GLY A 318 52.88 -26.60 -19.27
CA GLY A 318 53.28 -27.88 -19.84
C GLY A 318 54.06 -27.76 -21.16
N LEU A 319 53.79 -26.71 -21.94
CA LEU A 319 54.50 -26.41 -23.19
C LEU A 319 55.73 -25.53 -23.01
N ALA A 320 56.05 -25.08 -21.79
CA ALA A 320 57.20 -24.21 -21.54
C ALA A 320 58.53 -24.87 -21.94
N GLY A 321 58.74 -26.14 -21.60
CA GLY A 321 59.96 -26.85 -22.02
C GLY A 321 60.02 -27.13 -23.52
N GLU A 322 58.87 -27.32 -24.17
CA GLU A 322 58.82 -27.51 -25.62
C GLU A 322 59.05 -26.18 -26.38
N LYS A 323 58.65 -25.05 -25.78
CA LYS A 323 58.98 -23.70 -26.25
C LYS A 323 60.50 -23.51 -26.33
N ASP A 324 61.21 -23.77 -25.22
CA ASP A 324 62.67 -23.61 -25.15
C ASP A 324 63.35 -24.48 -26.21
N ARG A 325 62.90 -25.73 -26.36
CA ARG A 325 63.38 -26.66 -27.39
C ARG A 325 63.13 -26.16 -28.82
N TRP A 326 61.97 -25.57 -29.10
CA TRP A 326 61.66 -25.01 -30.41
C TRP A 326 62.48 -23.76 -30.71
N GLU A 327 62.75 -22.91 -29.72
CA GLU A 327 63.65 -21.75 -29.87
C GLU A 327 65.07 -22.20 -30.24
N GLU A 328 65.62 -23.19 -29.52
CA GLU A 328 66.92 -23.79 -29.84
C GLU A 328 66.94 -24.42 -31.24
N SER A 329 65.88 -25.14 -31.62
CA SER A 329 65.78 -25.79 -32.94
C SER A 329 65.69 -24.77 -34.08
N VAL A 330 64.94 -23.68 -33.90
CA VAL A 330 64.88 -22.59 -34.89
C VAL A 330 66.26 -21.94 -35.04
N GLN A 331 66.99 -21.73 -33.94
CA GLN A 331 68.34 -21.21 -34.01
C GLN A 331 69.27 -22.16 -34.79
N ALA A 332 69.24 -23.46 -34.49
CA ALA A 332 70.03 -24.46 -35.19
C ALA A 332 69.68 -24.53 -36.69
N TYR A 333 68.41 -24.43 -37.08
CA TYR A 333 68.00 -24.38 -38.49
C TYR A 333 68.50 -23.12 -39.20
N ASN A 334 68.48 -21.95 -38.54
CA ASN A 334 69.03 -20.72 -39.12
C ASN A 334 70.55 -20.84 -39.36
N GLU A 335 71.28 -21.48 -38.43
CA GLU A 335 72.71 -21.77 -38.59
C GLU A 335 72.96 -22.75 -39.75
N GLN A 336 72.19 -23.83 -39.87
CA GLN A 336 72.28 -24.76 -41.00
C GLN A 336 72.02 -24.08 -42.35
N ILE A 337 71.05 -23.16 -42.41
CA ILE A 337 70.82 -22.33 -43.61
C ILE A 337 72.05 -21.51 -43.99
N SER A 338 72.86 -21.07 -43.03
CA SER A 338 74.09 -20.32 -43.31
C SER A 338 75.24 -21.20 -43.85
N TYR A 339 75.31 -22.48 -43.44
CA TYR A 339 76.35 -23.42 -43.87
C TYR A 339 76.01 -24.19 -45.16
N LEU A 340 74.73 -24.19 -45.53
CA LEU A 340 74.18 -24.81 -46.73
C LEU A 340 74.99 -24.60 -48.03
N PRO A 341 75.56 -23.42 -48.33
CA PRO A 341 76.40 -23.23 -49.50
C PRO A 341 77.68 -24.08 -49.53
N GLY A 342 78.21 -24.48 -48.37
CA GLY A 342 79.38 -25.35 -48.25
C GLY A 342 79.05 -26.84 -48.07
N ASP A 343 77.83 -27.15 -47.63
CA ASP A 343 77.37 -28.52 -47.34
C ASP A 343 76.67 -29.21 -48.53
N CYS A 344 76.12 -28.45 -49.48
CA CYS A 344 75.59 -28.95 -50.75
C CYS A 344 76.68 -29.16 -51.81
#